data_AF-A0A6L3X379-F1
#
_entry.id   AF-A0A6L3X379-F1
#
_cell.length_a   1.000
_cell.length_b   1.000
_cell.length_c   1.000
_cell.angle_alpha   90.00
_cell.angle_beta   90.00
_cell.angle_gamma   90.00
#
_symmetry.space_group_name_H-M   'P 1'
#
loop_
_entity.id
_entity.type
_entity.pdbx_description
1 polymer ?
#
loop_
_entity_poly.entity_id
_entity_poly.type
_entity_poly.pdbx_seq_one_letter_code
_entity_poly.pdbx_strand_id
1 'polypeptide(L)'
;ERPMKLTIPEAELPNAELLGKRRLEKFAAKVQQQLESSDLDQYRALLSQIQPVAEGEELDMETLAAALLKMAQGERSLIVPPDAPMRPKREFRDRDDRFERRGDRNDRGPRGDRPERGGEDRPRRERRDAGEMELYRIEVGRDDGVEVRHIVGAIANEGDISSRYIGNIKLFGSHS
;
A
#
# COMPACT_ATOMS: atom_id res chain seq x y z
N GLU A 1 -3.14 -24.05 19.18
CA GLU A 1 -4.58 -24.10 18.83
C GLU A 1 -5.07 -22.73 18.38
N ARG A 2 -6.03 -22.66 17.45
CA ARG A 2 -6.68 -21.38 17.08
C ARG A 2 -7.62 -20.96 18.22
N PRO A 3 -7.58 -19.71 18.72
CA PRO A 3 -8.35 -19.27 19.89
C PRO A 3 -9.87 -19.25 19.63
N MET A 4 -10.26 -19.08 18.36
CA MET A 4 -11.64 -19.23 17.90
C MET A 4 -11.59 -20.26 16.76
N LYS A 5 -12.29 -21.39 16.91
CA LYS A 5 -12.38 -22.48 15.92
C LYS A 5 -13.28 -22.10 14.74
N LEU A 6 -13.12 -20.88 14.21
CA LEU A 6 -13.93 -20.30 13.15
C LEU A 6 -13.04 -20.02 11.93
N THR A 7 -13.56 -20.34 10.76
CA THR A 7 -12.94 -20.02 9.48
C THR A 7 -13.38 -18.61 9.08
N ILE A 8 -12.43 -17.71 8.89
CA ILE A 8 -12.70 -16.36 8.39
C ILE A 8 -12.89 -16.46 6.86
N PRO A 9 -14.06 -16.08 6.32
CA PRO A 9 -14.24 -16.08 4.87
C PRO A 9 -13.34 -15.02 4.23
N GLU A 10 -12.73 -15.36 3.10
CA GLU A 10 -12.00 -14.39 2.30
C GLU A 10 -12.99 -13.39 1.69
N ALA A 11 -12.71 -12.10 1.83
CA ALA A 11 -13.50 -11.03 1.25
C ALA A 11 -12.72 -10.39 0.10
N GLU A 12 -13.41 -10.16 -1.02
CA GLU A 12 -12.85 -9.45 -2.17
C GLU A 12 -12.91 -7.94 -1.96
N LEU A 13 -12.00 -7.22 -2.62
CA LEU A 13 -12.04 -5.77 -2.63
C LEU A 13 -13.29 -5.32 -3.43
N PRO A 14 -14.13 -4.43 -2.89
CA PRO A 14 -15.29 -3.93 -3.63
C PRO A 14 -14.83 -3.13 -4.84
N ASN A 15 -15.31 -3.52 -6.03
CA ASN A 15 -15.02 -2.88 -7.32
C ASN A 15 -15.48 -1.40 -7.34
N ALA A 16 -14.77 -0.56 -8.09
CA ALA A 16 -15.09 0.84 -8.35
C ALA A 16 -16.55 1.06 -8.79
N GLU A 17 -17.13 0.16 -9.60
CA GLU A 17 -18.54 0.26 -10.02
C GLU A 17 -19.51 0.12 -8.84
N LEU A 18 -19.25 -0.83 -7.94
CA LEU A 18 -20.07 -1.06 -6.75
C LEU A 18 -19.95 0.15 -5.80
N LEU A 19 -18.74 0.69 -5.67
CA LEU A 19 -18.49 1.89 -4.90
C LEU A 19 -19.25 3.10 -5.46
N GLY A 20 -19.26 3.28 -6.78
CA GLY A 20 -20.03 4.32 -7.47
C GLY A 20 -21.52 4.21 -7.19
N LYS A 21 -22.11 3.00 -7.36
CA LYS A 21 -23.53 2.75 -7.05
C LYS A 21 -23.88 3.08 -5.60
N ARG A 22 -23.07 2.62 -4.63
CA ARG A 22 -23.30 2.91 -3.21
C ARG A 22 -23.19 4.39 -2.87
N ARG A 23 -22.26 5.12 -3.50
CA ARG A 23 -22.14 6.58 -3.32
C ARG A 23 -23.36 7.30 -3.89
N LEU A 24 -23.84 6.89 -5.06
CA LEU A 24 -25.04 7.44 -5.70
C LEU A 24 -26.30 7.18 -4.87
N GLU A 25 -26.51 5.96 -4.38
CA GLU A 25 -27.64 5.61 -3.49
C GLU A 25 -27.67 6.51 -2.25
N LYS A 26 -26.52 6.66 -1.56
CA LYS A 26 -26.42 7.50 -0.36
C LYS A 26 -26.63 8.98 -0.68
N PHE A 27 -26.19 9.44 -1.83
CA PHE A 27 -26.39 10.82 -2.26
C PHE A 27 -27.86 11.07 -2.59
N ALA A 28 -28.51 10.18 -3.33
CA ALA A 28 -29.93 10.26 -3.66
C ALA A 28 -30.81 10.31 -2.38
N ALA A 29 -30.49 9.50 -1.37
CA ALA A 29 -31.18 9.54 -0.08
C ALA A 29 -31.02 10.90 0.63
N LYS A 30 -29.83 11.51 0.57
CA LYS A 30 -29.63 12.86 1.11
C LYS A 30 -30.41 13.92 0.34
N VAL A 31 -30.42 13.84 -1.00
CA VAL A 31 -31.20 14.74 -1.84
C VAL A 31 -32.69 14.62 -1.52
N GLN A 32 -33.20 13.40 -1.34
CA GLN A 32 -34.58 13.18 -0.94
C GLN A 32 -34.90 13.82 0.42
N GLN A 33 -34.04 13.66 1.41
CA GLN A 33 -34.21 14.32 2.71
C GLN A 33 -34.19 15.86 2.61
N GLN A 34 -33.38 16.43 1.72
CA GLN A 34 -33.35 17.88 1.47
C GLN A 34 -34.59 18.35 0.71
N LEU A 35 -35.16 17.53 -0.18
CA LEU A 35 -36.40 17.83 -0.89
C LEU A 35 -37.61 17.91 0.05
N GLU A 36 -37.57 17.18 1.17
CA GLU A 36 -38.60 17.23 2.21
C GLU A 36 -38.47 18.46 3.13
N SER A 37 -37.39 19.25 3.00
CA SER A 37 -37.19 20.46 3.80
C SER A 37 -38.06 21.63 3.29
N SER A 38 -38.63 22.39 4.22
CA SER A 38 -39.53 23.51 3.93
C SER A 38 -38.82 24.76 3.38
N ASP A 39 -37.49 24.76 3.34
CA ASP A 39 -36.69 25.91 2.93
C ASP A 39 -36.45 25.95 1.40
N LEU A 40 -36.95 24.94 0.68
CA LEU A 40 -36.66 24.72 -0.73
C LEU A 40 -37.07 25.90 -1.63
N ASP A 41 -38.18 26.57 -1.29
CA ASP A 41 -38.65 27.74 -2.03
C ASP A 41 -37.70 28.95 -1.91
N GLN A 42 -37.03 29.09 -0.76
CA GLN A 42 -36.02 30.15 -0.56
C GLN A 42 -34.78 29.86 -1.42
N TYR A 43 -34.34 28.60 -1.47
CA TYR A 43 -33.23 28.19 -2.35
C TYR A 43 -33.60 28.32 -3.83
N ARG A 44 -34.86 28.09 -4.20
CA ARG A 44 -35.34 28.29 -5.57
C ARG A 44 -35.24 29.75 -6.00
N ALA A 45 -35.52 30.69 -5.10
CA ALA A 45 -35.33 32.13 -5.35
C ALA A 45 -33.85 32.54 -5.44
N LEU A 46 -32.92 31.76 -4.87
CA LEU A 46 -31.48 31.99 -5.02
C LEU A 46 -30.96 31.49 -6.38
N LEU A 47 -31.57 30.46 -6.98
CA LEU A 47 -31.15 29.95 -8.30
C LEU A 47 -31.26 31.04 -9.40
N SER A 48 -32.27 31.90 -9.34
CA SER A 48 -32.41 33.02 -10.28
C SER A 48 -31.40 34.15 -10.07
N GLN A 49 -30.79 34.24 -8.88
CA GLN A 49 -29.73 35.20 -8.57
C GLN A 49 -28.33 34.65 -8.86
N ILE A 50 -28.18 33.33 -8.71
CA ILE A 50 -26.90 32.63 -8.89
C ILE A 50 -26.61 32.37 -10.35
N GLN A 51 -27.61 32.32 -11.25
CA GLN A 51 -27.40 32.28 -12.69
C GLN A 51 -26.47 33.43 -13.08
N PRO A 52 -25.16 33.18 -13.28
CA PRO A 52 -24.28 34.23 -13.70
C PRO A 52 -24.68 34.48 -15.15
N VAL A 53 -24.81 35.75 -15.52
CA VAL A 53 -24.75 36.19 -16.91
C VAL A 53 -23.30 36.02 -17.40
N ALA A 54 -22.72 34.84 -17.19
CA ALA A 54 -21.40 34.48 -17.65
C ALA A 54 -21.52 34.23 -19.14
N GLU A 55 -21.25 35.30 -19.88
CA GLU A 55 -20.69 35.23 -21.23
C GLU A 55 -21.56 34.55 -22.28
N GLY A 56 -22.79 35.04 -22.46
CA GLY A 56 -23.49 34.92 -23.75
C GLY A 56 -23.98 33.53 -24.16
N GLU A 57 -23.80 32.50 -23.34
CA GLU A 57 -24.49 31.22 -23.48
C GLU A 57 -25.62 31.13 -22.44
N GLU A 58 -26.83 30.84 -22.89
CA GLU A 58 -27.92 30.44 -22.00
C GLU A 58 -27.46 29.17 -21.28
N LEU A 59 -26.99 29.32 -20.04
CA LEU A 59 -26.65 28.18 -19.20
C LEU A 59 -27.91 27.36 -18.96
N ASP A 60 -27.97 26.19 -19.57
CA ASP A 60 -29.03 25.23 -19.33
C ASP A 60 -29.09 24.90 -17.84
N MET A 61 -30.32 24.79 -17.32
CA MET A 61 -30.56 24.43 -15.91
C MET A 61 -29.87 23.11 -15.55
N GLU A 62 -29.69 22.21 -16.52
CA GLU A 62 -28.92 20.97 -16.39
C GLU A 62 -27.43 21.21 -16.12
N THR A 63 -26.80 22.19 -16.78
CA THR A 63 -25.38 22.51 -16.59
C THR A 63 -25.14 23.13 -15.21
N LEU A 64 -26.03 24.02 -14.76
CA LEU A 64 -25.99 24.58 -13.41
C LEU A 64 -26.21 23.48 -12.36
N ALA A 65 -27.18 22.59 -12.57
CA ALA A 65 -27.44 21.47 -11.67
C ALA A 65 -26.24 20.50 -11.61
N ALA A 66 -25.57 20.24 -12.73
CA ALA A 66 -24.36 19.41 -12.78
C ALA A 66 -23.19 20.04 -12.03
N ALA A 67 -23.00 21.36 -12.14
CA ALA A 67 -21.97 22.09 -11.39
C ALA A 67 -22.25 22.07 -9.88
N LEU A 68 -23.50 22.32 -9.48
CA LEU A 68 -23.92 22.23 -8.08
C LEU A 68 -23.81 20.80 -7.54
N LEU A 69 -24.13 19.80 -8.34
CA LEU A 69 -23.93 18.38 -7.99
C LEU A 69 -22.45 18.08 -7.74
N LYS A 70 -21.55 18.60 -8.60
CA LYS A 70 -20.10 18.45 -8.44
C LYS A 70 -19.56 19.15 -7.19
N MET A 71 -20.20 20.23 -6.74
CA MET A 71 -19.88 20.87 -5.46
C MET A 71 -20.48 20.11 -4.27
N ALA A 72 -21.72 19.64 -4.38
CA ALA A 72 -22.47 18.99 -3.31
C ALA A 72 -22.00 17.57 -2.97
N GLN A 73 -21.35 16.86 -3.90
CA GLN A 73 -20.77 15.53 -3.63
C GLN A 73 -19.65 15.56 -2.56
N GLY A 74 -19.06 16.73 -2.27
CA GLY A 74 -18.04 16.91 -1.23
C GLY A 74 -16.78 16.07 -1.47
N GLU A 75 -16.26 15.46 -0.41
CA GLU A 75 -14.99 14.70 -0.43
C GLU A 75 -15.07 13.34 -1.16
N ARG A 76 -16.28 12.85 -1.47
CA ARG A 76 -16.48 11.53 -2.10
C ARG A 76 -17.01 11.69 -3.51
N SER A 77 -16.09 11.87 -4.47
CA SER A 77 -16.41 11.94 -5.89
C SER A 77 -17.33 10.79 -6.33
N LEU A 78 -18.44 11.13 -6.98
CA LEU A 78 -19.37 10.14 -7.56
C LEU A 78 -18.74 9.42 -8.76
N ILE A 79 -17.82 10.11 -9.45
CA ILE A 79 -16.99 9.52 -10.50
C ILE A 79 -15.79 8.87 -9.81
N VAL A 80 -15.84 7.55 -9.70
CA VAL A 80 -14.73 6.74 -9.19
C VAL A 80 -13.83 6.38 -10.38
N PRO A 81 -12.53 6.74 -10.36
CA PRO A 81 -11.60 6.29 -11.39
C PRO A 81 -11.60 4.76 -11.50
N PRO A 82 -11.40 4.19 -12.70
CA PRO A 82 -11.34 2.75 -12.87
C PRO A 82 -10.23 2.14 -12.00
N ASP A 83 -10.49 0.98 -11.41
CA ASP A 83 -9.54 0.31 -10.52
C ASP A 83 -8.22 0.03 -11.25
N ALA A 84 -7.11 0.39 -10.61
CA ALA A 84 -5.78 0.10 -11.13
C ALA A 84 -5.63 -1.42 -11.29
N PRO A 85 -4.97 -1.89 -12.38
CA PRO A 85 -4.82 -3.32 -12.62
C PRO A 85 -4.16 -3.99 -11.41
N MET A 86 -4.90 -4.88 -10.75
CA MET A 86 -4.40 -5.64 -9.61
C MET A 86 -3.13 -6.38 -10.03
N ARG A 87 -2.01 -6.10 -9.36
CA ARG A 87 -0.80 -6.93 -9.53
C ARG A 87 -1.19 -8.37 -9.18
N PRO A 88 -0.78 -9.36 -10.00
CA PRO A 88 -1.08 -10.76 -9.72
C PRO A 88 -0.59 -11.06 -8.30
N LYS A 89 -1.53 -11.55 -7.47
CA LYS A 89 -1.28 -11.96 -6.09
C LYS A 89 -0.12 -12.95 -6.16
N ARG A 90 1.01 -12.62 -5.52
CA ARG A 90 2.09 -13.61 -5.37
C ARG A 90 1.46 -14.77 -4.62
N GLU A 91 1.23 -15.87 -5.32
CA GLU A 91 0.90 -17.13 -4.69
C GLU A 91 1.96 -17.34 -3.61
N PHE A 92 1.50 -17.35 -2.35
CA PHE A 92 2.33 -17.79 -1.26
C PHE A 92 2.67 -19.22 -1.63
N ARG A 93 3.91 -19.46 -2.09
CA ARG A 93 4.42 -20.81 -2.29
C ARG A 93 4.22 -21.52 -0.96
N ASP A 94 3.24 -22.41 -0.91
CA ASP A 94 2.99 -23.23 0.26
C ASP A 94 4.30 -23.92 0.62
N ARG A 95 4.74 -23.70 1.85
CA ARG A 95 6.03 -24.18 2.35
C ARG A 95 6.09 -25.71 2.46
N ASP A 96 4.98 -26.37 2.18
CA ASP A 96 4.77 -27.80 2.43
C ASP A 96 5.33 -28.70 1.33
N ASP A 97 5.49 -28.22 0.09
CA ASP A 97 6.09 -29.02 -1.00
C ASP A 97 7.59 -29.30 -0.83
N ARG A 98 8.25 -28.70 0.18
CA ARG A 98 9.68 -28.94 0.45
C ARG A 98 9.92 -30.15 1.38
N PHE A 99 8.90 -30.67 2.06
CA PHE A 99 9.09 -31.76 3.02
C PHE A 99 8.96 -33.16 2.42
N GLU A 100 8.37 -33.34 1.24
CA GLU A 100 8.19 -34.69 0.65
C GLU A 100 9.44 -35.25 -0.05
N ARG A 101 10.45 -34.45 -0.35
CA ARG A 101 11.73 -34.93 -0.93
C ARG A 101 12.80 -35.29 0.09
N ARG A 102 12.44 -35.55 1.35
CA ARG A 102 13.40 -35.91 2.40
C ARG A 102 12.97 -37.11 3.25
N GLY A 103 12.31 -38.08 2.61
CA GLY A 103 11.85 -39.30 3.26
C GLY A 103 12.36 -40.58 2.60
N ASP A 104 13.66 -40.70 2.28
CA ASP A 104 14.24 -42.01 1.91
C ASP A 104 15.76 -42.07 2.13
N ARG A 105 16.18 -41.98 3.40
CA ARG A 105 17.54 -42.37 3.83
C ARG A 105 17.47 -42.93 5.25
N ASN A 106 16.85 -44.09 5.37
CA ASN A 106 17.02 -44.93 6.55
C ASN A 106 17.54 -46.30 6.11
N ASP A 107 18.77 -46.30 5.55
CA ASP A 107 19.55 -47.52 5.44
C ASP A 107 20.92 -47.32 6.09
N ARG A 108 21.17 -48.17 7.08
CA ARG A 108 22.34 -48.19 7.96
C ARG A 108 23.54 -48.75 7.19
N GLY A 109 24.67 -48.03 7.25
CA GLY A 109 26.02 -48.56 7.03
C GLY A 109 26.99 -47.94 8.06
N PRO A 110 27.96 -48.69 8.61
CA PRO A 110 28.77 -48.22 9.72
C PRO A 110 29.88 -47.25 9.26
N ARG A 111 30.21 -46.32 10.17
CA ARG A 111 31.37 -45.41 10.20
C ARG A 111 32.48 -45.67 9.16
N GLY A 112 32.73 -44.66 8.33
CA GLY A 112 33.96 -44.47 7.56
C GLY A 112 34.26 -42.98 7.43
N ASP A 113 35.53 -42.63 7.54
CA ASP A 113 36.12 -41.30 7.67
C ASP A 113 35.54 -40.18 6.80
N ARG A 114 35.36 -39.00 7.40
CA ARG A 114 34.96 -37.77 6.72
C ARG A 114 36.21 -36.95 6.38
N PRO A 115 36.69 -36.92 5.12
CA PRO A 115 37.64 -35.90 4.71
C PRO A 115 36.90 -34.56 4.55
N GLU A 116 37.46 -33.51 5.15
CA GLU A 116 37.14 -32.11 4.86
C GLU A 116 37.21 -31.88 3.34
N ARG A 117 36.12 -31.41 2.72
CA ARG A 117 36.19 -30.93 1.33
C ARG A 117 35.13 -29.88 1.02
N GLY A 118 35.63 -28.66 0.80
CA GLY A 118 35.30 -27.83 -0.36
C GLY A 118 33.84 -27.51 -0.62
N GLY A 119 33.37 -26.39 -0.07
CA GLY A 119 32.17 -25.73 -0.55
C GLY A 119 32.50 -24.84 -1.75
N GLU A 120 32.56 -25.42 -2.94
CA GLU A 120 32.62 -24.68 -4.22
C GLU A 120 31.21 -24.42 -4.77
N ASP A 121 31.06 -23.20 -5.28
CA ASP A 121 30.07 -22.75 -6.27
C ASP A 121 28.59 -22.62 -5.88
N ARG A 122 28.33 -21.58 -5.08
CA ARG A 122 27.30 -20.61 -5.48
C ARG A 122 28.00 -19.35 -5.97
N PRO A 123 27.66 -18.78 -7.14
CA PRO A 123 28.15 -17.46 -7.52
C PRO A 123 27.58 -16.45 -6.53
N ARG A 124 28.34 -16.17 -5.46
CA ARG A 124 28.19 -14.94 -4.70
C ARG A 124 28.36 -13.87 -5.75
N ARG A 125 27.29 -13.12 -6.04
CA ARG A 125 27.39 -11.82 -6.71
C ARG A 125 28.64 -11.17 -6.15
N GLU A 126 29.65 -10.98 -6.99
CA GLU A 126 30.83 -10.22 -6.63
C GLU A 126 30.33 -8.93 -6.00
N ARG A 127 30.42 -8.84 -4.67
CA ARG A 127 30.35 -7.57 -3.99
C ARG A 127 31.57 -6.85 -4.52
N ARG A 128 31.38 -6.05 -5.57
CA ARG A 128 32.43 -5.15 -6.07
C ARG A 128 33.02 -4.48 -4.85
N ASP A 129 34.32 -4.65 -4.66
CA ASP A 129 35.04 -4.20 -3.48
C ASP A 129 34.68 -2.76 -3.19
N ALA A 130 33.87 -2.56 -2.17
CA ALA A 130 33.47 -1.26 -1.70
C ALA A 130 34.59 -0.70 -0.82
N GLY A 131 35.82 -0.67 -1.36
CA GLY A 131 37.03 -0.12 -0.74
C GLY A 131 37.32 -0.57 0.69
N GLU A 132 38.22 0.17 1.34
CA GLU A 132 38.35 0.17 2.79
C GLU A 132 37.15 0.92 3.38
N MET A 133 36.45 0.29 4.33
CA MET A 133 35.33 0.91 5.05
C MET A 133 35.73 1.18 6.49
N GLU A 134 35.35 2.35 6.98
CA GLU A 134 35.47 2.70 8.38
C GLU A 134 34.19 2.37 9.15
N LEU A 135 34.36 1.96 10.41
CA LEU A 135 33.26 1.63 11.31
C LEU A 135 32.83 2.90 12.05
N TYR A 136 31.58 3.30 11.83
CA TYR A 136 30.94 4.41 12.53
C TYR A 136 29.86 3.88 13.48
N ARG A 137 29.62 4.63 14.55
CA ARG A 137 28.52 4.40 15.49
C ARG A 137 27.63 5.62 15.51
N ILE A 138 26.32 5.39 15.52
CA ILE A 138 25.32 6.43 15.72
C ILE A 138 24.55 6.18 17.02
N GLU A 139 24.27 7.23 17.77
CA GLU A 139 23.51 7.17 19.04
C GLU A 139 22.00 7.12 18.80
N VAL A 140 21.59 6.24 17.90
CA VAL A 140 20.19 6.02 17.54
C VAL A 140 19.99 4.52 17.33
N GLY A 141 18.95 3.96 17.93
CA GLY A 141 18.70 2.50 17.89
C GLY A 141 17.24 2.11 17.75
N ARG A 142 16.94 0.85 18.10
CA ARG A 142 15.58 0.30 18.06
C ARG A 142 14.63 1.00 19.00
N ASP A 143 15.14 1.46 20.15
CA ASP A 143 14.32 2.08 21.18
C ASP A 143 13.76 3.43 20.70
N ASP A 144 14.47 4.09 19.79
CA ASP A 144 14.04 5.32 19.10
C ASP A 144 13.08 5.05 17.92
N GLY A 145 12.71 3.78 17.67
CA GLY A 145 11.86 3.38 16.55
C GLY A 145 12.56 3.41 15.19
N VAL A 146 13.90 3.46 15.17
CA VAL A 146 14.68 3.55 13.94
C VAL A 146 14.94 2.17 13.35
N GLU A 147 14.75 2.07 12.03
CA GLU A 147 15.06 0.87 11.27
C GLU A 147 16.26 1.11 10.35
N VAL A 148 16.92 0.04 9.93
CA VAL A 148 18.09 0.11 9.02
C VAL A 148 17.77 0.91 7.75
N ARG A 149 16.55 0.79 7.21
CA ARG A 149 16.12 1.56 6.02
C ARG A 149 16.09 3.08 6.26
N HIS A 150 15.77 3.52 7.48
CA HIS A 150 15.75 4.93 7.83
C HIS A 150 17.18 5.47 7.90
N ILE A 151 18.12 4.70 8.47
CA ILE A 151 19.55 5.05 8.53
C ILE A 151 20.16 5.10 7.13
N VAL A 152 19.90 4.09 6.29
CA VAL A 152 20.40 4.05 4.90
C VAL A 152 19.81 5.20 4.10
N GLY A 153 18.52 5.49 4.26
CA GLY A 153 17.86 6.62 3.61
C GLY A 153 18.50 7.95 4.00
N ALA A 154 18.68 8.17 5.31
CA ALA A 154 19.30 9.36 5.87
C ALA A 154 20.74 9.58 5.36
N ILE A 155 21.54 8.51 5.32
CA ILE A 155 22.94 8.62 4.87
C ILE A 155 23.01 8.79 3.35
N ALA A 156 22.13 8.11 2.60
CA ALA A 156 22.21 8.12 1.14
C ALA A 156 21.61 9.38 0.51
N ASN A 157 20.49 9.88 1.03
CA ASN A 157 19.82 11.04 0.46
C ASN A 157 20.35 12.36 1.02
N GLU A 158 20.64 12.42 2.33
CA GLU A 158 21.11 13.64 2.99
C GLU A 158 22.65 13.72 3.07
N GLY A 159 23.35 12.59 3.07
CA GLY A 159 24.82 12.54 3.11
C GLY A 159 25.50 12.54 1.74
N ASP A 160 24.75 12.52 0.63
CA ASP A 160 25.26 12.36 -0.75
C ASP A 160 26.20 11.14 -0.92
N ILE A 161 26.01 10.10 -0.11
CA ILE A 161 26.79 8.86 -0.16
C ILE A 161 25.98 7.79 -0.88
N SER A 162 26.51 7.29 -2.00
CA SER A 162 25.86 6.19 -2.71
C SER A 162 25.77 4.92 -1.84
N SER A 163 24.61 4.25 -1.87
CA SER A 163 24.32 3.03 -1.09
C SER A 163 25.34 1.89 -1.27
N ARG A 164 26.07 1.87 -2.38
CA ARG A 164 27.19 0.96 -2.65
C ARG A 164 28.38 1.11 -1.70
N TYR A 165 28.53 2.28 -1.07
CA TYR A 165 29.57 2.57 -0.09
C TYR A 165 29.10 2.41 1.35
N ILE A 166 27.84 2.01 1.56
CA ILE A 166 27.29 1.72 2.88
C ILE A 166 27.43 0.22 3.15
N GLY A 167 28.18 -0.11 4.19
CA GLY A 167 28.45 -1.48 4.60
C GLY A 167 27.30 -2.15 5.36
N ASN A 168 27.65 -3.19 6.11
CA ASN A 168 26.69 -3.90 6.96
C ASN A 168 26.36 -3.06 8.20
N ILE A 169 25.08 -2.71 8.40
CA ILE A 169 24.60 -1.97 9.59
C ILE A 169 24.12 -2.95 10.67
N LYS A 170 24.53 -2.73 11.92
CA LYS A 170 24.09 -3.51 13.08
C LYS A 170 23.25 -2.65 14.01
N LEU A 171 21.95 -2.91 14.05
CA LEU A 171 21.01 -2.13 14.85
C LEU A 171 20.88 -2.70 16.27
N PHE A 172 21.28 -1.95 17.29
CA PHE A 172 21.12 -2.27 18.72
C PHE A 172 19.98 -1.46 19.36
N GLY A 173 19.76 -1.62 20.67
CA GLY A 173 18.70 -0.91 21.42
C GLY A 173 18.90 0.61 21.41
N SER A 174 20.06 1.05 21.90
CA SER A 174 20.41 2.47 22.06
C SER A 174 21.33 3.06 20.98
N HIS A 175 21.89 2.24 20.10
CA HIS A 175 22.86 2.67 19.09
C HIS A 175 22.84 1.75 17.88
N SER A 176 23.47 2.19 16.79
CA SER A 176 23.60 1.43 15.55
C SER A 176 24.96 1.60 14.89
#